data_AF-A0A2N5A647-F1
#
_entry.id   AF-A0A2N5A647-F1
#
_cell.length_a   1.000
_cell.length_b   1.000
_cell.length_c   1.000
_cell.angle_alpha   90.00
_cell.angle_beta   90.00
_cell.angle_gamma   90.00
#
_symmetry.space_group_name_H-M   'P 1'
#
loop_
_entity.id
_entity.type
_entity.pdbx_description
1 polymer ?
#
loop_
_entity_poly.entity_id
_entity_poly.type
_entity_poly.pdbx_seq_one_letter_code
_entity_poly.pdbx_strand_id
1 'polypeptide(L)' 'MNLDDKSLFLDAMEDVQPLKRKNDVHWHPGRNSRAPQRVDTLQLDNFLTTGYLDIVPLATPLEFKREGLQSGVLDK' A
#
# COMPACT_ATOMS: atom_id res chain seq x y z
N MET A 1 26.91 9.23 -35.47
CA MET A 1 26.07 10.37 -35.06
C MET A 1 25.72 11.11 -36.33
N ASN A 2 24.44 11.07 -36.73
CA ASN A 2 24.02 11.71 -37.97
C ASN A 2 24.08 13.23 -37.78
N LEU A 3 24.36 13.96 -38.86
CA LEU A 3 24.43 15.43 -38.83
C LEU A 3 23.05 16.03 -38.49
N ASP A 4 21.98 15.37 -38.92
CA ASP A 4 20.59 15.76 -38.67
C ASP A 4 20.23 15.73 -37.18
N ASP A 5 20.82 14.81 -36.41
CA ASP A 5 20.61 14.73 -34.97
C ASP A 5 21.16 15.99 -34.30
N LYS A 6 22.34 16.47 -34.73
CA LYS A 6 22.97 17.65 -34.13
C LYS A 6 22.18 18.93 -34.38
N SER A 7 21.65 19.12 -35.59
CA SER A 7 20.79 20.27 -35.90
C SER A 7 19.49 20.23 -35.10
N LEU A 8 18.87 19.05 -34.97
CA LEU A 8 17.65 18.88 -34.21
C LEU A 8 17.86 19.19 -32.72
N PHE A 9 18.99 18.76 -32.14
CA PHE A 9 19.31 19.09 -30.76
C PHE A 9 19.59 20.58 -30.55
N LEU A 10 20.22 21.27 -31.51
CA LEU A 10 20.51 22.69 -31.40
C LEU A 10 19.23 23.54 -31.48
N ASP A 11 18.33 23.21 -32.41
CA ASP A 11 17.01 23.84 -32.56
C ASP A 11 16.16 23.64 -31.29
N ALA A 12 16.16 22.42 -30.74
CA ALA A 12 15.42 22.10 -29.52
C ALA A 12 16.01 22.69 -28.22
N MET A 13 17.24 23.22 -28.25
CA MET A 13 17.95 23.74 -27.07
C MET A 13 18.26 25.25 -27.19
N GLU A 14 17.75 25.92 -28.22
CA GLU A 14 18.07 27.31 -28.53
C GLU A 14 17.66 28.29 -27.40
N ASP A 15 16.60 27.98 -26.66
CA ASP A 15 16.04 28.84 -25.62
C ASP A 15 16.52 28.52 -24.19
N VAL A 16 17.44 27.56 -24.01
CA VAL A 16 17.88 27.11 -22.69
C VAL A 16 18.84 28.12 -22.05
N GLN A 17 18.44 28.71 -20.93
CA GLN A 17 19.27 29.63 -20.14
C GLN A 17 19.88 28.96 -18.90
N PRO A 18 21.15 29.21 -18.56
CA PRO A 18 21.74 28.74 -17.30
C PRO A 18 20.97 29.28 -16.10
N LEU A 19 20.65 28.40 -15.15
CA LEU A 19 19.93 28.76 -13.93
C LEU A 19 20.70 29.81 -13.12
N LYS A 20 20.04 30.94 -12.83
CA LYS A 20 20.64 32.12 -12.15
C LYS A 20 21.18 31.82 -10.75
N ARG A 21 20.66 30.82 -10.06
CA ARG A 21 21.09 30.40 -8.72
C ARG A 21 21.23 28.88 -8.67
N LYS A 22 22.42 28.40 -8.98
CA LYS A 22 22.74 26.95 -9.00
C LYS A 22 22.40 26.23 -7.70
N ASN A 23 22.46 26.92 -6.56
CA ASN A 23 22.24 26.33 -5.23
C ASN A 23 20.78 26.38 -4.73
N ASP A 24 19.88 27.14 -5.37
CA ASP A 24 18.47 27.23 -4.94
C ASP A 24 17.58 26.18 -5.62
N VAL A 25 18.11 25.46 -6.62
CA VAL A 25 17.35 24.44 -7.36
C VAL A 25 17.39 23.12 -6.60
N HIS A 26 16.47 22.99 -5.66
CA HIS A 26 16.26 21.76 -4.92
C HIS A 26 15.39 20.83 -5.78
N TRP A 27 16.02 19.83 -6.40
CA TRP A 27 15.28 18.71 -6.97
C TRP A 27 14.60 17.96 -5.83
N HIS A 28 13.28 18.10 -5.70
CA HIS A 28 12.50 17.28 -4.78
C HIS A 28 12.18 15.97 -5.50
N PRO A 29 12.79 14.83 -5.13
CA PRO A 29 12.39 13.54 -5.66
C PRO A 29 10.89 13.39 -5.39
N GLY A 30 10.14 13.01 -6.42
CA GLY A 30 8.68 13.00 -6.42
C GLY A 30 8.12 12.47 -5.11
N ARG A 31 7.11 13.19 -4.59
CA ARG A 31 6.32 12.80 -3.42
C ARG A 31 6.14 11.29 -3.41
N ASN A 32 6.43 10.64 -2.28
CA ASN A 32 6.10 9.24 -2.04
C ASN A 32 4.65 9.01 -2.51
N SER A 33 4.49 8.44 -3.70
CA SER A 33 3.20 8.05 -4.23
C SER A 33 2.81 6.84 -3.42
N ARG A 34 2.18 7.07 -2.26
CA ARG A 34 1.55 6.00 -1.51
C ARG A 34 0.65 5.28 -2.50
N ALA A 35 0.88 3.98 -2.68
CA ALA A 35 0.01 3.18 -3.51
C ALA A 35 -1.42 3.42 -3.03
N PRO A 36 -2.37 3.71 -3.94
CA PRO A 36 -3.76 3.90 -3.55
C PRO A 36 -4.19 2.67 -2.76
N GLN A 37 -4.73 2.92 -1.56
CA GLN A 37 -5.17 1.85 -0.69
C GLN A 37 -6.32 1.13 -1.40
N ARG A 38 -6.04 -0.06 -1.94
CA ARG A 38 -7.05 -0.87 -2.62
C ARG A 38 -7.98 -1.38 -1.53
N VAL A 39 -9.17 -0.78 -1.44
CA VAL A 39 -10.23 -1.30 -0.57
C VAL A 39 -10.59 -2.68 -1.11
N ASP A 40 -10.34 -3.72 -0.32
CA ASP A 40 -10.80 -5.05 -0.64
C ASP A 40 -12.31 -5.10 -0.39
N THR A 41 -13.09 -4.95 -1.47
CA THR A 41 -14.56 -4.95 -1.38
C THR A 41 -15.11 -6.27 -0.87
N LEU A 42 -14.34 -7.38 -0.95
CA LEU A 42 -14.74 -8.68 -0.40
C LEU A 42 -14.71 -8.70 1.13
N GLN A 43 -13.94 -7.80 1.75
CA GLN A 43 -13.83 -7.68 3.20
C GLN A 43 -14.91 -6.76 3.80
N LEU A 44 -15.72 -6.09 2.98
CA LEU A 44 -16.80 -5.21 3.45
C LEU A 44 -17.86 -5.97 4.24
N ASP A 45 -18.09 -7.24 3.92
CA ASP A 45 -19.07 -8.11 4.60
C ASP A 45 -18.47 -8.89 5.79
N ASN A 46 -17.20 -8.65 6.13
CA ASN A 46 -16.55 -9.34 7.24
C ASN A 46 -17.03 -8.78 8.59
N PHE A 47 -17.91 -9.52 9.25
CA PHE A 47 -18.48 -9.15 10.56
C PHE A 47 -17.55 -9.44 11.75
N LEU A 48 -16.36 -10.03 11.52
CA LEU A 48 -15.43 -10.36 12.61
C LEU A 48 -14.79 -9.10 13.19
N THR A 49 -14.82 -8.97 14.51
CA THR A 49 -14.27 -7.81 15.23
C THR A 49 -12.83 -8.04 15.65
N THR A 50 -11.98 -7.00 15.57
CA THR A 50 -10.55 -7.07 15.95
C THR A 50 -10.21 -6.31 17.24
N GLY A 51 -11.17 -5.59 17.84
CA GLY A 51 -10.98 -4.84 19.09
C GLY A 51 -11.38 -5.65 20.33
N TYR A 52 -10.93 -5.18 21.50
CA TYR A 52 -11.28 -5.76 22.82
C TYR A 52 -11.00 -7.26 22.94
N LEU A 53 -9.79 -7.67 22.56
CA LEU A 53 -9.40 -9.08 22.57
C LEU A 53 -9.15 -9.58 24.00
N ASP A 54 -9.82 -10.66 24.37
CA ASP A 54 -9.52 -11.45 25.55
C ASP A 54 -8.41 -12.46 25.21
N ILE A 55 -7.19 -12.19 25.70
CA ILE A 55 -6.03 -13.03 25.40
C ILE A 55 -6.13 -14.35 26.17
N VAL A 56 -6.23 -15.47 25.44
CA VAL A 56 -6.29 -16.81 26.02
C VAL A 56 -4.87 -17.32 26.34
N PRO A 57 -4.57 -17.74 27.59
CA PRO A 57 -3.30 -18.34 27.95
C PRO A 57 -3.04 -19.67 27.22
N LEU A 58 -1.78 -19.99 26.93
CA LEU A 58 -1.40 -21.23 26.22
C LEU A 58 -1.75 -22.52 26.97
N ALA A 59 -1.86 -22.45 28.30
CA ALA A 59 -2.25 -23.58 29.13
C ALA A 59 -3.77 -23.85 29.09
N THR A 60 -4.56 -22.91 28.56
CA THR A 60 -6.01 -23.03 28.48
C THR A 60 -6.40 -23.63 27.13
N PRO A 61 -7.11 -24.78 27.11
CA PRO A 61 -7.58 -25.36 25.87
C PRO A 61 -8.65 -24.46 25.21
N LEU A 62 -8.65 -24.41 23.88
CA LEU A 62 -9.63 -23.66 23.11
C LEU A 62 -10.88 -24.49 22.89
N GLU A 63 -11.89 -24.27 23.73
CA GLU A 63 -13.14 -25.01 23.70
C GLU A 63 -14.34 -24.05 23.70
N PHE A 64 -15.33 -24.32 22.84
CA PHE A 64 -16.58 -23.58 22.80
C PHE A 64 -17.74 -24.52 22.46
N LYS A 65 -18.76 -24.55 23.31
CA LYS A 65 -20.02 -25.27 23.08
C LYS A 65 -21.19 -24.32 23.22
N ARG A 66 -22.00 -24.23 22.17
CA ARG A 66 -23.26 -23.50 22.20
C ARG A 66 -24.32 -24.28 22.97
N GLU A 67 -25.11 -23.59 23.77
CA GLU A 67 -26.26 -24.17 24.46
C GLU A 67 -27.28 -24.73 23.47
N GLY A 68 -27.94 -25.84 23.83
CA GLY A 68 -28.89 -26.52 22.96
C GLY A 68 -28.28 -27.34 21.81
N LEU A 69 -26.95 -27.48 21.75
CA LEU A 69 -26.29 -28.36 20.78
C LEU A 69 -26.54 -29.84 21.12
N GLN A 70 -27.00 -30.62 20.13
CA GLN A 70 -27.22 -32.06 20.26
C GLN A 70 -25.90 -32.79 20.57
N SER A 71 -25.92 -33.74 21.52
CA SER A 71 -24.71 -34.44 21.98
C SER A 71 -23.93 -35.14 20.85
N GLY A 72 -24.65 -35.74 19.89
CA GLY A 72 -24.02 -36.38 18.73
C GLY A 72 -23.31 -35.44 17.75
N VAL A 73 -23.35 -34.12 17.96
CA VAL A 73 -22.51 -33.16 17.21
C VAL A 73 -21.09 -33.11 17.77
N LEU A 74 -20.93 -33.39 19.07
CA LEU A 74 -19.63 -33.41 19.75
C LEU A 74 -19.07 -34.84 19.85
N ASP A 75 -19.95 -35.82 20.04
CA ASP A 75 -19.59 -37.23 20.12
C ASP A 75 -19.53 -37.82 18.69
N LYS A 76 -18.33 -37.83 18.08
CA LYS A 76 -18.03 -38.61 16.87
C LYS A 76 -17.04 -39.72 17.16
#